data_AF-A0A6J1HA19-F1
#
_entry.id   AF-A0A6J1HA19-F1
#
_cell.length_a   1.000
_cell.length_b   1.000
_cell.length_c   1.000
_cell.angle_alpha   90.00
_cell.angle_beta   90.00
_cell.angle_gamma   90.00
#
_symmetry.space_group_name_H-M   'P 1'
#
loop_
_entity.id
_entity.type
_entity.pdbx_description
1 polymer ?
#
loop_
_entity_poly.entity_id
_entity_poly.type
_entity_poly.pdbx_seq_one_letter_code
_entity_poly.pdbx_strand_id
1 'polypeptide(L)'
;MAMELQLSLALFPTNPTKPFDLNTHHRALPCLDFDSISRKKRPLDIDPSSAFRRTLPLLLWNDHPNNGDDDPKNPNSASSNHPDNPEEQEIELVGWPPLKKRRKTLFVQKRIGRAVAIRRPAMENDGGVYRELNSNNSRYVKVKMEGVGIGRKVDIRQHHCLDALRATLMNMFDKPDSDGYNLTYQDTDGDWLLAEDVTWRDFIRTVQRIKLEKNIFNYGQKISYFFRPLWDNPPRPFVRLPHYYAENVSMEHLCRLHGWSLRSEPRRVFDAIIFSNELDLLEIRWRELYPYVWKFVILESHTTFTGIRKPLVFDANRARFSFAKNKTVHDVFSGKVASPGSHRNPFDLESQQRVAMNRLLRRAGISNGDLLIMSDTDEIPSPHTVKLLQWCDEVPSIVHLEMRNYMYSFEFPVDYSSWRASVHIYGPYTHYRHSRQTNLIFSDAGWHCSFCFRNIQDFAFKMTAYSHADRVRRRDFLNYARIQKLICQGDDLFDMLPEEYTFQELIKKMGSIPRSSSAVHLPAYLIENADKFRFLLPGGCVRTSANSIPGLNRQP
;
A
#
# COMPACT_ATOMS: atom_id res chain seq x y z
N MET A 1 -14.77 -17.90 -52.43
CA MET A 1 -16.02 -17.80 -51.66
C MET A 1 -15.90 -16.61 -50.74
N ALA A 2 -16.70 -15.58 -50.95
CA ALA A 2 -16.86 -14.46 -50.03
C ALA A 2 -18.32 -14.47 -49.53
N MET A 3 -18.56 -14.00 -48.31
CA MET A 3 -19.91 -13.72 -47.81
C MET A 3 -19.92 -12.33 -47.19
N GLU A 4 -20.72 -11.44 -47.77
CA GLU A 4 -21.17 -10.21 -47.14
C GLU A 4 -22.26 -10.52 -46.10
N LEU A 5 -22.44 -9.63 -45.13
CA LEU A 5 -23.60 -9.63 -44.23
C LEU A 5 -24.40 -8.35 -44.45
N GLN A 6 -25.68 -8.51 -44.81
CA GLN A 6 -26.59 -7.40 -45.06
C GLN A 6 -27.17 -6.82 -43.76
N LEU A 7 -27.29 -5.49 -43.74
CA LEU A 7 -28.03 -4.71 -42.75
C LEU A 7 -29.52 -4.63 -43.13
N SER A 8 -30.42 -4.54 -42.16
CA SER A 8 -31.80 -4.09 -42.38
C SER A 8 -32.30 -3.18 -41.25
N LEU A 9 -32.91 -2.05 -41.63
CA LEU A 9 -33.56 -1.08 -40.74
C LEU A 9 -35.07 -1.33 -40.68
N ALA A 10 -35.72 -0.91 -39.59
CA ALA A 10 -37.16 -0.65 -39.53
C ALA A 10 -37.45 0.60 -38.66
N LEU A 11 -38.57 1.28 -38.94
CA LEU A 11 -38.88 2.65 -38.48
C LEU A 11 -39.93 2.71 -37.34
N PHE A 12 -40.01 3.89 -36.72
CA PHE A 12 -40.93 4.29 -35.64
C PHE A 12 -42.42 4.39 -36.04
N PRO A 13 -43.32 4.39 -35.04
CA PRO A 13 -44.39 5.41 -34.99
C PRO A 13 -44.51 6.13 -33.63
N THR A 14 -45.43 7.10 -33.53
CA THR A 14 -45.36 8.28 -32.63
C THR A 14 -46.50 8.42 -31.60
N ASN A 15 -46.17 8.89 -30.38
CA ASN A 15 -46.93 9.77 -29.43
C ASN A 15 -48.39 9.40 -28.99
N PRO A 16 -48.84 9.77 -27.75
CA PRO A 16 -49.00 11.17 -27.32
C PRO A 16 -48.68 11.52 -25.85
N THR A 17 -48.78 12.82 -25.54
CA THR A 17 -48.36 13.51 -24.31
C THR A 17 -49.42 13.61 -23.20
N LYS A 18 -48.97 13.74 -21.93
CA LYS A 18 -49.67 14.37 -20.78
C LYS A 18 -48.66 14.73 -19.65
N PRO A 19 -49.02 15.57 -18.64
CA PRO A 19 -48.11 16.60 -18.12
C PRO A 19 -47.15 16.17 -16.99
N PHE A 20 -46.10 16.98 -16.81
CA PHE A 20 -45.23 16.98 -15.63
C PHE A 20 -45.93 17.59 -14.42
N ASP A 21 -45.85 16.93 -13.27
CA ASP A 21 -46.22 17.45 -11.96
C ASP A 21 -44.96 17.74 -11.13
N LEU A 22 -44.99 18.81 -10.34
CA LEU A 22 -43.84 19.45 -9.71
C LEU A 22 -43.93 19.36 -8.18
N ASN A 23 -43.80 18.15 -7.63
CA ASN A 23 -43.61 17.95 -6.18
C ASN A 23 -43.04 16.57 -5.82
N THR A 24 -41.75 16.50 -5.49
CA THR A 24 -41.16 15.37 -4.76
C THR A 24 -40.14 15.88 -3.75
N HIS A 25 -40.56 16.00 -2.49
CA HIS A 25 -39.66 16.26 -1.38
C HIS A 25 -38.68 15.11 -1.19
N HIS A 26 -37.38 15.41 -1.05
CA HIS A 26 -36.37 14.46 -0.62
C HIS A 26 -36.72 13.90 0.77
N ARG A 27 -37.12 12.63 0.85
CA ARG A 27 -37.14 11.89 2.11
C ARG A 27 -35.72 11.49 2.48
N ALA A 28 -35.22 12.03 3.59
CA ALA A 28 -34.01 11.55 4.23
C ALA A 28 -34.21 10.11 4.74
N LEU A 29 -33.14 9.30 4.70
CA LEU A 29 -33.11 7.96 5.27
C LEU A 29 -33.04 8.02 6.82
N PRO A 30 -33.70 7.11 7.54
CA PRO A 30 -33.71 7.13 9.01
C PRO A 30 -32.45 6.49 9.62
N CYS A 31 -32.07 6.96 10.80
CA CYS A 31 -30.99 6.39 11.61
C CYS A 31 -31.24 4.89 11.89
N LEU A 32 -30.20 4.06 11.75
CA LEU A 32 -30.27 2.63 12.10
C LEU A 32 -29.84 2.43 13.56
N ASP A 33 -30.81 2.15 14.43
CA ASP A 33 -30.53 1.56 15.75
C ASP A 33 -30.07 0.11 15.57
N PHE A 34 -28.97 -0.24 16.23
CA PHE A 34 -28.37 -1.58 16.15
C PHE A 34 -28.84 -2.45 17.31
N ASP A 35 -30.08 -2.93 17.28
CA ASP A 35 -30.55 -3.98 18.19
C ASP A 35 -31.65 -4.90 17.60
N SER A 36 -31.45 -6.21 17.77
CA SER A 36 -32.37 -7.34 17.47
C SER A 36 -32.61 -7.76 15.99
N ILE A 37 -33.11 -9.00 15.82
CA ILE A 37 -32.87 -9.88 14.64
C ILE A 37 -34.18 -10.41 14.00
N SER A 38 -34.12 -10.73 12.69
CA SER A 38 -34.98 -11.68 11.94
C SER A 38 -36.34 -11.21 11.37
N ARG A 39 -36.44 -11.02 10.02
CA ARG A 39 -37.06 -12.00 9.08
C ARG A 39 -37.14 -11.58 7.59
N LYS A 40 -36.49 -12.40 6.73
CA LYS A 40 -36.94 -12.97 5.42
C LYS A 40 -37.34 -12.12 4.18
N LYS A 41 -36.57 -12.38 3.09
CA LYS A 41 -36.87 -12.38 1.61
C LYS A 41 -36.99 -10.99 0.93
N ARG A 42 -36.20 -10.60 -0.10
CA ARG A 42 -35.87 -11.14 -1.47
C ARG A 42 -37.04 -11.12 -2.48
N PRO A 43 -36.80 -10.88 -3.80
CA PRO A 43 -35.89 -9.93 -4.49
C PRO A 43 -36.55 -9.24 -5.73
N LEU A 44 -35.79 -8.42 -6.50
CA LEU A 44 -35.83 -8.10 -7.96
C LEU A 44 -35.07 -6.75 -8.12
N ASP A 45 -33.92 -6.63 -8.79
CA ASP A 45 -33.60 -6.77 -10.24
C ASP A 45 -34.11 -5.63 -11.13
N ILE A 46 -33.19 -4.85 -11.70
CA ILE A 46 -33.00 -4.61 -13.14
C ILE A 46 -31.71 -3.80 -13.41
N ASP A 47 -31.03 -4.16 -14.50
CA ASP A 47 -29.70 -3.73 -14.97
C ASP A 47 -29.80 -2.51 -15.96
N PRO A 48 -28.77 -2.05 -16.71
CA PRO A 48 -28.65 -0.62 -17.03
C PRO A 48 -28.77 -0.31 -18.54
N SER A 49 -28.92 0.97 -18.91
CA SER A 49 -28.40 1.49 -20.18
C SER A 49 -28.47 3.02 -20.30
N SER A 50 -27.38 3.62 -20.81
CA SER A 50 -27.34 4.78 -21.73
C SER A 50 -27.95 6.16 -21.29
N ALA A 51 -27.37 7.32 -21.60
CA ALA A 51 -26.11 7.64 -22.26
C ALA A 51 -25.72 9.13 -22.07
N PHE A 52 -24.43 9.42 -22.30
CA PHE A 52 -23.85 10.64 -22.88
C PHE A 52 -24.76 11.89 -23.09
N ARG A 53 -24.28 13.06 -22.62
CA ARG A 53 -23.47 14.02 -23.42
C ARG A 53 -23.22 15.32 -22.64
N ARG A 54 -21.95 15.74 -22.54
CA ARG A 54 -21.42 17.01 -23.10
C ARG A 54 -19.95 17.21 -22.74
N THR A 55 -19.08 17.02 -23.73
CA THR A 55 -17.68 17.46 -23.74
C THR A 55 -17.59 18.94 -24.09
N LEU A 56 -16.62 19.65 -23.51
CA LEU A 56 -16.16 20.97 -23.94
C LEU A 56 -14.62 20.93 -24.16
N PRO A 57 -14.06 21.84 -24.97
CA PRO A 57 -13.10 21.41 -25.99
C PRO A 57 -11.64 21.41 -25.58
N LEU A 58 -10.89 20.54 -26.28
CA LEU A 58 -9.43 20.48 -26.29
C LEU A 58 -8.85 21.77 -26.89
N LEU A 59 -7.90 22.40 -26.21
CA LEU A 59 -6.96 23.32 -26.85
C LEU A 59 -5.77 22.53 -27.37
N LEU A 60 -5.73 22.37 -28.70
CA LEU A 60 -4.69 21.70 -29.46
C LEU A 60 -3.66 22.73 -29.93
N TRP A 61 -2.41 22.64 -29.47
CA TRP A 61 -1.29 23.48 -29.94
C TRP A 61 -0.07 22.60 -30.30
N ASN A 62 -0.04 22.22 -31.58
CA ASN A 62 1.07 21.69 -32.38
C ASN A 62 0.93 22.42 -33.73
N ASP A 63 1.94 22.77 -34.52
CA ASP A 63 3.41 22.73 -34.43
C ASP A 63 3.94 23.85 -35.36
N HIS A 64 5.24 24.20 -35.28
CA HIS A 64 6.22 24.18 -36.41
C HIS A 64 7.45 25.11 -36.23
N PRO A 65 8.58 24.85 -36.95
CA PRO A 65 9.92 25.00 -36.38
C PRO A 65 10.90 25.87 -37.20
N ASN A 66 12.11 26.08 -36.65
CA ASN A 66 13.43 25.98 -37.33
C ASN A 66 14.51 26.34 -36.28
N ASN A 67 15.53 25.50 -36.06
CA ASN A 67 16.81 25.35 -36.80
C ASN A 67 17.76 26.55 -36.65
N GLY A 68 19.04 26.28 -36.32
CA GLY A 68 20.10 27.30 -36.25
C GLY A 68 21.19 27.12 -35.17
N ASP A 69 21.85 25.95 -35.14
CA ASP A 69 23.31 25.74 -35.18
C ASP A 69 24.33 26.37 -34.16
N ASP A 70 25.42 25.59 -33.97
CA ASP A 70 26.81 25.96 -33.60
C ASP A 70 27.23 26.40 -32.16
N ASP A 71 27.51 25.40 -31.30
CA ASP A 71 28.83 24.95 -30.75
C ASP A 71 30.07 25.92 -30.72
N PRO A 72 31.19 25.60 -30.01
CA PRO A 72 31.41 25.55 -28.55
C PRO A 72 32.55 26.49 -28.06
N LYS A 73 32.84 26.56 -26.74
CA LYS A 73 34.21 26.78 -26.17
C LYS A 73 34.38 26.63 -24.65
N ASN A 74 35.41 25.89 -24.27
CA ASN A 74 36.21 25.97 -23.02
C ASN A 74 37.59 26.63 -23.41
N PRO A 75 38.62 26.92 -22.56
CA PRO A 75 38.91 26.36 -21.22
C PRO A 75 39.64 27.26 -20.15
N ASN A 76 39.89 26.66 -18.98
CA ASN A 76 41.04 26.82 -18.03
C ASN A 76 41.27 28.10 -17.18
N SER A 77 41.34 27.89 -15.84
CA SER A 77 42.51 28.25 -14.99
C SER A 77 42.45 27.54 -13.60
N ALA A 78 43.54 27.55 -12.82
CA ALA A 78 43.74 26.79 -11.56
C ALA A 78 44.60 27.61 -10.54
N SER A 79 44.96 27.20 -9.31
CA SER A 79 44.92 25.90 -8.60
C SER A 79 45.08 26.11 -7.06
N SER A 80 44.62 25.19 -6.19
CA SER A 80 45.23 24.89 -4.85
C SER A 80 44.47 23.81 -4.04
N ASN A 81 45.12 23.22 -3.01
CA ASN A 81 44.88 21.84 -2.53
C ASN A 81 44.41 21.68 -1.06
N HIS A 82 43.56 20.65 -0.82
CA HIS A 82 43.42 19.76 0.37
C HIS A 82 43.14 20.35 1.80
N PRO A 83 42.72 19.55 2.81
CA PRO A 83 42.50 18.09 2.85
C PRO A 83 41.11 17.58 3.30
N ASP A 84 41.00 16.25 3.25
CA ASP A 84 39.84 15.35 3.35
C ASP A 84 38.94 15.42 4.60
N ASN A 85 37.67 15.03 4.41
CA ASN A 85 36.84 14.34 5.40
C ASN A 85 35.85 13.42 4.62
N PRO A 86 35.44 12.24 5.11
CA PRO A 86 34.81 11.22 4.27
C PRO A 86 33.37 11.57 3.88
N GLU A 87 33.01 11.30 2.63
CA GLU A 87 31.67 11.53 2.08
C GLU A 87 30.60 10.72 2.85
N GLU A 88 29.68 11.43 3.50
CA GLU A 88 28.39 10.87 3.87
C GLU A 88 27.62 10.55 2.58
N GLN A 89 27.64 9.28 2.16
CA GLN A 89 26.81 8.83 1.04
C GLN A 89 25.34 9.09 1.37
N GLU A 90 24.71 9.99 0.62
CA GLU A 90 23.27 10.24 0.69
C GLU A 90 22.51 8.93 0.45
N ILE A 91 21.93 8.39 1.52
CA ILE A 91 20.93 7.33 1.41
C ILE A 91 19.68 8.00 0.85
N GLU A 92 19.44 7.82 -0.45
CA GLU A 92 18.27 8.30 -1.17
C GLU A 92 17.00 7.62 -0.61
N LEU A 93 16.47 8.22 0.45
CA LEU A 93 15.42 7.65 1.29
C LEU A 93 14.04 7.92 0.66
N VAL A 94 13.54 6.97 -0.13
CA VAL A 94 12.20 7.05 -0.75
C VAL A 94 11.11 6.82 0.31
N GLY A 95 10.82 7.87 1.09
CA GLY A 95 9.76 7.91 2.10
C GLY A 95 9.22 9.32 2.26
N TRP A 96 7.97 9.54 1.82
CA TRP A 96 7.30 10.84 1.89
C TRP A 96 6.35 10.96 3.11
N PRO A 97 6.14 12.17 3.67
CA PRO A 97 6.65 13.47 3.21
C PRO A 97 7.86 14.00 4.00
N PRO A 98 8.96 14.43 3.34
CA PRO A 98 10.04 15.17 4.00
C PRO A 98 9.64 16.64 4.25
N LEU A 99 9.62 17.06 5.51
CA LEU A 99 9.41 18.48 5.87
C LEU A 99 10.70 19.28 5.65
N LYS A 100 10.76 20.09 4.59
CA LYS A 100 11.84 21.07 4.37
C LYS A 100 11.99 22.01 5.60
N LYS A 101 13.23 22.39 5.94
CA LYS A 101 13.66 23.03 7.22
C LYS A 101 12.95 24.34 7.65
N ARG A 102 11.98 24.88 6.91
CA ARG A 102 11.32 26.18 7.15
C ARG A 102 9.97 26.16 7.91
N ARG A 103 9.64 25.08 8.63
CA ARG A 103 8.47 25.02 9.56
C ARG A 103 8.83 24.76 11.04
N LYS A 104 10.10 24.89 11.44
CA LYS A 104 10.51 24.75 12.87
C LYS A 104 10.42 26.04 13.72
N THR A 105 9.96 27.16 13.16
CA THR A 105 9.98 28.48 13.85
C THR A 105 8.59 28.98 14.30
N LEU A 106 7.63 28.09 14.59
CA LEU A 106 6.28 28.48 15.05
C LEU A 106 5.75 27.72 16.27
N PHE A 107 6.55 26.83 16.88
CA PHE A 107 6.18 26.07 18.08
C PHE A 107 7.18 26.15 19.25
N VAL A 108 8.26 26.93 19.13
CA VAL A 108 9.26 27.11 20.21
C VAL A 108 9.02 28.37 21.06
N GLN A 109 8.17 29.30 20.59
CA GLN A 109 8.03 30.63 21.23
C GLN A 109 6.93 30.74 22.31
N LYS A 110 6.37 29.60 22.77
CA LYS A 110 5.40 29.53 23.87
C LYS A 110 5.81 28.52 24.95
N ARG A 111 6.98 28.73 25.57
CA ARG A 111 7.37 28.21 26.91
C ARG A 111 8.75 28.76 27.33
N ILE A 112 8.75 29.98 27.89
CA ILE A 112 9.67 30.52 28.92
C ILE A 112 9.15 31.93 29.23
N GLY A 113 9.03 32.30 30.52
CA GLY A 113 8.49 33.60 30.94
C GLY A 113 7.33 33.52 31.94
N ARG A 114 7.63 33.16 33.20
CA ARG A 114 6.80 33.51 34.36
C ARG A 114 7.46 34.68 35.08
N ALA A 115 6.77 35.82 35.24
CA ALA A 115 7.04 36.78 36.31
C ALA A 115 5.83 37.70 36.59
N VAL A 116 5.20 37.48 37.75
CA VAL A 116 4.62 38.46 38.69
C VAL A 116 4.08 39.81 38.18
N ALA A 117 2.77 40.04 38.38
CA ALA A 117 2.25 41.35 38.82
C ALA A 117 0.85 41.27 39.51
N ILE A 118 0.85 41.55 40.83
CA ILE A 118 -0.15 42.33 41.61
C ILE A 118 -1.62 41.86 41.72
N ARG A 119 -2.09 41.78 42.99
CA ARG A 119 -3.47 41.52 43.44
C ARG A 119 -4.37 42.76 43.35
N ARG A 120 -5.69 42.58 43.14
CA ARG A 120 -6.77 43.28 43.87
C ARG A 120 -7.96 42.33 44.12
N PRO A 121 -8.62 42.37 45.29
CA PRO A 121 -9.67 41.41 45.65
C PRO A 121 -11.10 41.96 45.61
N ALA A 122 -12.06 41.03 45.78
CA ALA A 122 -13.40 41.18 46.31
C ALA A 122 -14.45 42.05 45.57
N MET A 123 -15.55 41.40 45.19
CA MET A 123 -16.85 41.74 45.77
C MET A 123 -17.74 40.49 45.81
N GLU A 124 -18.18 40.11 47.01
CA GLU A 124 -19.25 39.13 47.20
C GLU A 124 -20.61 39.76 46.88
N ASN A 125 -21.58 38.93 46.51
CA ASN A 125 -22.99 39.18 46.83
C ASN A 125 -23.67 37.82 46.92
N ASP A 126 -23.95 37.41 48.15
CA ASP A 126 -24.85 36.30 48.45
C ASP A 126 -26.31 36.72 48.20
N GLY A 127 -27.20 35.77 47.96
CA GLY A 127 -28.57 36.05 47.53
C GLY A 127 -29.31 34.83 46.96
N GLY A 128 -29.40 33.76 47.74
CA GLY A 128 -30.13 32.56 47.34
C GLY A 128 -31.64 32.80 47.19
N VAL A 129 -32.21 32.34 46.07
CA VAL A 129 -33.65 32.06 45.95
C VAL A 129 -33.82 30.73 45.22
N TYR A 130 -34.37 29.73 45.90
CA TYR A 130 -34.86 28.52 45.26
C TYR A 130 -36.04 28.88 44.34
N ARG A 131 -35.86 28.70 43.03
CA ARG A 131 -36.97 28.64 42.06
C ARG A 131 -36.90 27.33 41.31
N GLU A 132 -37.64 26.34 41.79
CA GLU A 132 -38.15 25.28 40.94
C GLU A 132 -39.02 25.90 39.85
N LEU A 133 -38.51 25.90 38.63
CA LEU A 133 -39.26 26.23 37.43
C LEU A 133 -38.85 25.22 36.34
N ASN A 134 -39.83 24.49 35.83
CA ASN A 134 -39.67 23.54 34.73
C ASN A 134 -38.96 24.20 33.54
N SER A 135 -37.67 23.93 33.39
CA SER A 135 -36.87 24.43 32.28
C SER A 135 -36.80 23.39 31.19
N ASN A 136 -37.29 23.75 30.02
CA ASN A 136 -37.25 22.92 28.81
C ASN A 136 -35.78 22.66 28.46
N ASN A 137 -35.33 21.42 28.70
CA ASN A 137 -33.94 21.13 29.07
C ASN A 137 -33.03 21.01 27.84
N SER A 138 -32.87 22.11 27.11
CA SER A 138 -32.10 22.26 25.86
C SER A 138 -30.58 22.34 26.14
N ARG A 139 -29.76 21.72 25.27
CA ARG A 139 -28.29 21.74 25.34
C ARG A 139 -27.71 22.34 24.07
N TYR A 140 -27.69 23.67 24.01
CA TYR A 140 -27.10 24.42 22.90
C TYR A 140 -25.57 24.34 22.91
N VAL A 141 -25.02 23.75 21.85
CA VAL A 141 -23.57 23.69 21.60
C VAL A 141 -23.19 24.60 20.45
N LYS A 142 -22.04 25.28 20.59
CA LYS A 142 -21.49 26.18 19.57
C LYS A 142 -20.87 25.36 18.44
N VAL A 143 -21.25 25.69 17.20
CA VAL A 143 -20.75 25.07 15.98
C VAL A 143 -19.98 26.09 15.16
N LYS A 144 -18.79 25.73 14.68
CA LYS A 144 -18.04 26.49 13.67
C LYS A 144 -17.88 25.66 12.41
N MET A 145 -17.85 26.30 11.24
CA MET A 145 -17.53 25.65 9.97
C MET A 145 -16.32 26.32 9.33
N GLU A 146 -15.39 25.52 8.84
CA GLU A 146 -14.19 26.02 8.19
C GLU A 146 -14.52 26.71 6.87
N GLY A 147 -14.01 27.94 6.71
CA GLY A 147 -14.37 28.82 5.59
C GLY A 147 -15.63 29.65 5.81
N VAL A 148 -16.32 29.52 6.96
CA VAL A 148 -17.48 30.36 7.32
C VAL A 148 -17.13 31.21 8.54
N GLY A 149 -17.13 32.53 8.39
CA GLY A 149 -16.78 33.47 9.46
C GLY A 149 -17.79 33.55 10.62
N ILE A 150 -19.02 33.07 10.39
CA ILE A 150 -20.14 33.12 11.34
C ILE A 150 -20.35 31.73 11.95
N GLY A 151 -20.29 31.63 13.28
CA GLY A 151 -20.65 30.40 14.00
C GLY A 151 -22.15 30.28 14.25
N ARG A 152 -22.64 29.05 14.40
CA ARG A 152 -24.03 28.74 14.75
C ARG A 152 -24.11 28.11 16.15
N LYS A 153 -25.33 27.87 16.65
CA LYS A 153 -25.60 27.01 17.81
C LYS A 153 -26.65 25.97 17.43
N VAL A 154 -26.44 24.72 17.83
CA VAL A 154 -27.39 23.61 17.64
C VAL A 154 -27.80 23.07 19.00
N ASP A 155 -29.07 22.71 19.19
CA ASP A 155 -29.51 22.00 20.38
C ASP A 155 -29.34 20.49 20.16
N ILE A 156 -28.32 19.90 20.78
CA ILE A 156 -27.94 18.51 20.52
C ILE A 156 -29.05 17.52 20.92
N ARG A 157 -29.91 17.90 21.88
CA ARG A 157 -31.01 17.05 22.37
C ARG A 157 -32.17 16.91 21.38
N GLN A 158 -32.16 17.65 20.26
CA GLN A 158 -33.15 17.52 19.19
C GLN A 158 -32.77 16.44 18.16
N HIS A 159 -31.60 15.81 18.32
CA HIS A 159 -31.09 14.76 17.43
C HIS A 159 -31.02 13.42 18.17
N HIS A 160 -31.20 12.32 17.44
CA HIS A 160 -31.21 10.95 17.97
C HIS A 160 -30.07 10.08 17.42
N CYS A 161 -29.34 10.54 16.39
CA CYS A 161 -28.10 9.92 15.92
C CYS A 161 -27.16 10.96 15.31
N LEU A 162 -25.91 10.56 15.07
CA LEU A 162 -24.87 11.44 14.51
C LEU A 162 -25.22 11.93 13.10
N ASP A 163 -25.83 11.09 12.26
CA ASP A 163 -26.18 11.43 10.88
C ASP A 163 -27.30 12.50 10.83
N ALA A 164 -28.30 12.39 11.70
CA ALA A 164 -29.36 13.39 11.84
C ALA A 164 -28.79 14.76 12.30
N LEU A 165 -27.82 14.74 13.22
CA LEU A 165 -27.08 15.95 13.59
C LEU A 165 -26.28 16.48 12.39
N ARG A 166 -25.48 15.65 11.72
CA ARG A 166 -24.66 16.03 10.54
C ARG A 166 -25.51 16.67 9.45
N ALA A 167 -26.62 16.05 9.05
CA ALA A 167 -27.53 16.59 8.05
C ALA A 167 -28.10 17.96 8.45
N THR A 168 -28.46 18.12 9.73
CA THR A 168 -28.92 19.41 10.27
C THR A 168 -27.82 20.46 10.20
N LEU A 169 -26.60 20.12 10.63
CA LEU A 169 -25.46 21.04 10.60
C LEU A 169 -25.12 21.48 9.17
N MET A 170 -25.12 20.55 8.20
CA MET A 170 -24.90 20.85 6.79
C MET A 170 -25.95 21.84 6.24
N ASN A 171 -27.23 21.66 6.61
CA ASN A 171 -28.30 22.57 6.24
C ASN A 171 -28.16 23.95 6.91
N MET A 172 -27.73 24.04 8.18
CA MET A 172 -27.53 25.30 8.92
C MET A 172 -26.44 26.23 8.34
N PHE A 173 -25.61 25.73 7.44
CA PHE A 173 -24.54 26.46 6.75
C PHE A 173 -24.69 26.48 5.22
N ASP A 174 -25.86 26.11 4.69
CA ASP A 174 -26.16 26.11 3.24
C ASP A 174 -25.16 25.26 2.41
N LYS A 175 -24.79 24.09 2.93
CA LYS A 175 -23.88 23.12 2.29
C LYS A 175 -24.50 21.72 2.26
N PRO A 176 -25.41 21.41 1.31
CA PRO A 176 -26.10 20.13 1.26
C PRO A 176 -25.21 18.92 0.88
N ASP A 177 -23.99 19.16 0.41
CA ASP A 177 -23.00 18.10 0.11
C ASP A 177 -22.19 17.75 1.37
N SER A 178 -22.39 16.53 1.88
CA SER A 178 -21.84 16.05 3.16
C SER A 178 -20.39 15.60 3.13
N ASP A 179 -19.84 15.35 1.94
CA ASP A 179 -18.64 14.51 1.79
C ASP A 179 -17.34 15.34 1.90
N GLY A 180 -17.47 16.65 1.76
CA GLY A 180 -16.37 17.61 1.86
C GLY A 180 -15.96 18.03 3.28
N TYR A 181 -16.63 17.58 4.35
CA TYR A 181 -16.35 18.02 5.72
C TYR A 181 -16.42 16.89 6.76
N ASN A 182 -15.45 16.88 7.67
CA ASN A 182 -15.45 16.02 8.85
C ASN A 182 -16.09 16.75 10.05
N LEU A 183 -16.82 15.99 10.86
CA LEU A 183 -17.42 16.45 12.10
C LEU A 183 -16.48 16.17 13.28
N THR A 184 -15.77 17.20 13.75
CA THR A 184 -14.96 17.12 14.98
C THR A 184 -15.66 17.82 16.13
N TYR A 185 -15.36 17.40 17.36
CA TYR A 185 -15.95 17.98 18.56
C TYR A 185 -14.93 18.10 19.69
N GLN A 186 -15.12 19.10 20.55
CA GLN A 186 -14.37 19.25 21.78
C GLN A 186 -15.12 18.58 22.93
N ASP A 187 -14.46 17.69 23.67
CA ASP A 187 -15.04 16.96 24.79
C ASP A 187 -15.00 17.75 26.12
N THR A 188 -15.21 17.08 27.24
CA THR A 188 -15.20 17.66 28.58
C THR A 188 -13.80 17.99 29.10
N ASP A 189 -12.80 17.23 28.68
CA ASP A 189 -11.41 17.31 29.12
C ASP A 189 -10.62 18.32 28.28
N GLY A 190 -11.19 18.73 27.14
CA GLY A 190 -10.72 19.79 26.26
C GLY A 190 -10.11 19.30 24.96
N ASP A 191 -10.10 17.99 24.74
CA ASP A 191 -9.52 17.34 23.55
C ASP A 191 -10.48 17.41 22.35
N TRP A 192 -9.90 17.43 21.15
CA TRP A 192 -10.65 17.46 19.89
C TRP A 192 -10.67 16.06 19.26
N LEU A 193 -11.86 15.50 19.13
CA LEU A 193 -12.11 14.14 18.67
C LEU A 193 -12.94 14.15 17.38
N LEU A 194 -12.77 13.12 16.54
CA LEU A 194 -13.69 12.85 15.43
C LEU A 194 -14.99 12.25 15.98
N ALA A 195 -16.13 12.80 15.60
CA ALA A 195 -17.42 12.34 16.11
C ALA A 195 -17.83 10.96 15.57
N GLU A 196 -17.25 10.54 14.43
CA GLU A 196 -17.45 9.21 13.82
C GLU A 196 -16.75 8.08 14.61
N ASP A 197 -15.73 8.40 15.43
CA ASP A 197 -14.95 7.43 16.21
C ASP A 197 -15.54 7.14 17.62
N VAL A 198 -16.68 7.76 17.98
CA VAL A 198 -17.31 7.65 19.32
C VAL A 198 -18.79 7.27 19.23
N THR A 199 -19.32 6.66 20.30
CA THR A 199 -20.76 6.37 20.36
C THR A 199 -21.58 7.65 20.50
N TRP A 200 -22.80 7.66 19.96
CA TRP A 200 -23.74 8.78 20.12
C TRP A 200 -24.00 9.15 21.60
N ARG A 201 -24.00 8.13 22.47
CA ARG A 201 -24.21 8.28 23.92
C ARG A 201 -23.04 9.00 24.59
N ASP A 202 -21.82 8.66 24.23
CA ASP A 202 -20.60 9.30 24.75
C ASP A 202 -20.43 10.71 24.18
N PHE A 203 -20.73 10.89 22.89
CA PHE A 203 -20.76 12.19 22.21
C PHE A 203 -21.67 13.18 22.96
N ILE A 204 -22.96 12.87 23.16
CA ILE A 204 -23.90 13.78 23.86
C ILE A 204 -23.41 14.15 25.27
N ARG A 205 -22.84 13.18 25.99
CA ARG A 205 -22.37 13.37 27.37
C ARG A 205 -21.22 14.37 27.44
N THR A 206 -20.24 14.22 26.55
CA THR A 206 -18.94 14.92 26.61
C THR A 206 -18.88 16.21 25.78
N VAL A 207 -19.67 16.33 24.71
CA VAL A 207 -19.55 17.44 23.75
C VAL A 207 -19.76 18.83 24.34
N GLN A 208 -18.74 19.70 24.24
CA GLN A 208 -18.79 21.12 24.58
C GLN A 208 -18.83 22.04 23.35
N ARG A 209 -18.17 21.66 22.25
CA ARG A 209 -18.09 22.45 21.00
C ARG A 209 -18.04 21.52 19.80
N ILE A 210 -18.51 21.99 18.65
CA ILE A 210 -18.46 21.26 17.38
C ILE A 210 -17.74 22.11 16.34
N LYS A 211 -16.96 21.46 15.47
CA LYS A 211 -16.34 22.06 14.30
C LYS A 211 -16.58 21.17 13.07
N LEU A 212 -17.00 21.78 11.97
CA LEU A 212 -16.98 21.18 10.64
C LEU A 212 -15.68 21.62 9.95
N GLU A 213 -14.77 20.69 9.74
CA GLU A 213 -13.47 20.94 9.13
C GLU A 213 -13.46 20.43 7.70
N LYS A 214 -12.92 21.19 6.75
CA LYS A 214 -12.85 20.76 5.36
C LYS A 214 -11.94 19.55 5.26
N ASN A 215 -12.32 18.58 4.43
CA ASN A 215 -11.56 17.35 4.19
C ASN A 215 -10.21 17.58 3.46
N ILE A 216 -9.72 18.82 3.37
CA ILE A 216 -8.44 19.20 2.74
C ILE A 216 -7.26 18.41 3.30
N PHE A 217 -7.27 18.03 4.59
CA PHE A 217 -6.21 17.20 5.16
C PHE A 217 -6.25 15.74 4.68
N ASN A 218 -7.42 15.15 4.47
CA ASN A 218 -7.55 13.81 3.90
C ASN A 218 -7.31 13.79 2.38
N TYR A 219 -7.79 14.81 1.66
CA TYR A 219 -7.42 15.01 0.26
C TYR A 219 -5.98 15.47 0.07
N GLY A 220 -5.31 16.04 1.08
CA GLY A 220 -3.97 16.61 0.95
C GLY A 220 -2.94 15.61 0.44
N GLN A 221 -3.08 14.32 0.81
CA GLN A 221 -2.27 13.24 0.28
C GLN A 221 -2.69 12.83 -1.15
N LYS A 222 -3.98 12.83 -1.50
CA LYS A 222 -4.44 12.59 -2.89
C LYS A 222 -4.00 13.71 -3.82
N ILE A 223 -4.11 14.97 -3.39
CA ILE A 223 -3.57 16.17 -4.04
C ILE A 223 -2.05 16.06 -4.18
N SER A 224 -1.36 15.63 -3.11
CA SER A 224 0.09 15.40 -3.14
C SER A 224 0.46 14.35 -4.19
N TYR A 225 -0.18 13.19 -4.19
CA TYR A 225 0.14 12.10 -5.13
C TYR A 225 -0.25 12.48 -6.56
N PHE A 226 -1.39 13.16 -6.75
CA PHE A 226 -1.84 13.63 -8.07
C PHE A 226 -0.86 14.62 -8.71
N PHE A 227 -0.32 15.56 -7.93
CA PHE A 227 0.64 16.54 -8.42
C PHE A 227 2.11 16.11 -8.23
N ARG A 228 2.38 14.89 -7.76
CA ARG A 228 3.75 14.31 -7.64
C ARG A 228 4.59 14.48 -8.92
N PRO A 229 4.05 14.28 -10.14
CA PRO A 229 4.76 14.55 -11.40
C PRO A 229 5.29 15.99 -11.59
N LEU A 230 4.91 16.96 -10.76
CA LEU A 230 5.39 18.35 -10.84
C LEU A 230 6.62 18.66 -9.97
N TRP A 231 6.97 17.80 -9.01
CA TRP A 231 8.09 18.07 -8.08
C TRP A 231 8.95 16.86 -7.72
N ASP A 232 8.54 15.65 -8.08
CA ASP A 232 9.31 14.44 -7.86
C ASP A 232 9.84 13.92 -9.19
N ASN A 233 11.10 13.52 -9.24
CA ASN A 233 11.75 13.07 -10.46
C ASN A 233 11.87 11.54 -10.45
N PRO A 234 11.72 10.87 -11.61
CA PRO A 234 11.92 9.43 -11.67
C PRO A 234 13.37 9.09 -11.28
N PRO A 235 13.61 7.98 -10.55
CA PRO A 235 14.96 7.50 -10.29
C PRO A 235 15.67 7.18 -11.60
N ARG A 236 17.01 7.20 -11.59
CA ARG A 236 17.83 6.88 -12.79
C ARG A 236 17.33 5.59 -13.45
N PRO A 237 17.12 5.53 -14.78
CA PRO A 237 16.63 4.32 -15.42
C PRO A 237 17.60 3.15 -15.20
N PHE A 238 17.10 1.91 -15.30
CA PHE A 238 17.94 0.72 -15.41
C PHE A 238 18.35 0.50 -16.86
N VAL A 239 19.58 0.02 -17.05
CA VAL A 239 20.04 -0.59 -18.29
C VAL A 239 19.51 -2.02 -18.30
N ARG A 240 18.54 -2.28 -19.18
CA ARG A 240 17.95 -3.61 -19.36
C ARG A 240 18.91 -4.50 -20.14
N LEU A 241 19.23 -5.63 -19.54
CA LEU A 241 19.88 -6.75 -20.20
C LEU A 241 18.78 -7.61 -20.85
N PRO A 242 18.90 -7.97 -22.14
CA PRO A 242 17.97 -8.88 -22.78
C PRO A 242 18.07 -10.26 -22.13
N HIS A 243 16.95 -10.97 -22.05
CA HIS A 243 16.86 -12.30 -21.48
C HIS A 243 16.39 -13.26 -22.57
N TYR A 244 17.33 -13.94 -23.20
CA TYR A 244 17.03 -14.93 -24.23
C TYR A 244 16.77 -16.30 -23.58
N TYR A 245 15.59 -16.86 -23.79
CA TYR A 245 15.25 -18.19 -23.30
C TYR A 245 14.26 -18.91 -24.22
N ALA A 246 14.48 -20.21 -24.40
CA ALA A 246 13.50 -21.16 -24.91
C ALA A 246 13.86 -22.58 -24.43
N GLU A 247 12.87 -23.43 -24.17
CA GLU A 247 13.03 -24.71 -23.47
C GLU A 247 14.01 -25.68 -24.17
N ASN A 248 14.02 -25.68 -25.51
CA ASN A 248 14.79 -26.61 -26.34
C ASN A 248 16.15 -26.05 -26.83
N VAL A 249 16.61 -24.92 -26.28
CA VAL A 249 17.90 -24.30 -26.67
C VAL A 249 19.00 -24.72 -25.69
N SER A 250 20.17 -25.10 -26.22
CA SER A 250 21.30 -25.53 -25.39
C SER A 250 21.83 -24.39 -24.53
N MET A 251 22.30 -24.70 -23.31
CA MET A 251 22.81 -23.69 -22.39
C MET A 251 24.05 -22.97 -22.95
N GLU A 252 24.87 -23.68 -23.72
CA GLU A 252 26.01 -23.10 -24.43
C GLU A 252 25.59 -22.01 -25.44
N HIS A 253 24.50 -22.24 -26.18
CA HIS A 253 23.97 -21.25 -27.11
C HIS A 253 23.32 -20.09 -26.36
N LEU A 254 22.57 -20.36 -25.28
CA LEU A 254 21.99 -19.31 -24.44
C LEU A 254 23.08 -18.40 -23.84
N CYS A 255 24.15 -18.95 -23.25
CA CYS A 255 25.25 -18.12 -22.75
C CYS A 255 25.84 -17.25 -23.88
N ARG A 256 26.15 -17.84 -25.04
CA ARG A 256 26.71 -17.10 -26.19
C ARG A 256 25.79 -15.99 -26.70
N LEU A 257 24.47 -16.16 -26.70
CA LEU A 257 23.50 -15.11 -27.06
C LEU A 257 23.53 -13.89 -26.10
N HIS A 258 23.93 -14.08 -24.85
CA HIS A 258 24.11 -13.00 -23.88
C HIS A 258 25.54 -12.42 -23.88
N GLY A 259 26.43 -12.91 -24.75
CA GLY A 259 27.84 -12.53 -24.77
C GLY A 259 28.68 -13.21 -23.67
N TRP A 260 28.23 -14.36 -23.17
CA TRP A 260 28.83 -15.10 -22.05
C TRP A 260 29.37 -16.47 -22.48
N SER A 261 30.43 -16.94 -21.83
CA SER A 261 30.94 -18.31 -21.99
C SER A 261 30.17 -19.34 -21.15
N LEU A 262 30.22 -20.62 -21.53
CA LEU A 262 29.65 -21.72 -20.74
C LEU A 262 30.68 -22.23 -19.72
N ARG A 263 30.24 -22.45 -18.47
CA ARG A 263 31.08 -23.06 -17.43
C ARG A 263 31.13 -24.59 -17.54
N SER A 264 32.27 -25.17 -17.16
CA SER A 264 32.42 -26.62 -16.97
C SER A 264 31.56 -27.18 -15.83
N GLU A 265 31.33 -26.37 -14.79
CA GLU A 265 30.50 -26.72 -13.63
C GLU A 265 29.58 -25.56 -13.19
N PRO A 266 28.36 -25.88 -12.70
CA PRO A 266 27.41 -24.87 -12.25
C PRO A 266 27.85 -24.22 -10.95
N ARG A 267 27.64 -22.90 -10.81
CA ARG A 267 27.79 -22.22 -9.52
C ARG A 267 26.80 -22.76 -8.49
N ARG A 268 27.21 -22.84 -7.22
CA ARG A 268 26.27 -23.11 -6.13
C ARG A 268 25.40 -21.87 -5.92
N VAL A 269 24.09 -22.07 -5.79
CA VAL A 269 23.12 -20.97 -5.60
C VAL A 269 22.59 -20.98 -4.18
N PHE A 270 22.69 -19.85 -3.49
CA PHE A 270 22.12 -19.63 -2.17
C PHE A 270 20.89 -18.73 -2.31
N ASP A 271 19.72 -19.24 -1.92
CA ASP A 271 18.47 -18.48 -1.89
C ASP A 271 18.28 -17.88 -0.50
N ALA A 272 18.41 -16.57 -0.33
CA ALA A 272 18.39 -15.91 0.98
C ALA A 272 17.18 -15.00 1.14
N ILE A 273 16.37 -15.27 2.17
CA ILE A 273 15.12 -14.53 2.46
C ILE A 273 14.98 -14.22 3.95
N ILE A 274 14.43 -13.04 4.25
CA ILE A 274 13.96 -12.68 5.60
C ILE A 274 12.45 -12.93 5.63
N PHE A 275 11.98 -13.80 6.54
CA PHE A 275 10.64 -14.37 6.46
C PHE A 275 9.62 -13.80 7.47
N SER A 276 8.42 -13.45 6.98
CA SER A 276 7.29 -12.97 7.77
C SER A 276 6.21 -14.02 8.02
N ASN A 277 5.31 -14.25 7.06
CA ASN A 277 4.14 -15.15 7.19
C ASN A 277 3.66 -15.78 5.86
N GLU A 278 4.33 -15.50 4.74
CA GLU A 278 3.99 -15.91 3.37
C GLU A 278 4.21 -17.42 3.07
N LEU A 279 3.70 -18.33 3.91
CA LEU A 279 3.95 -19.78 3.80
C LEU A 279 3.55 -20.41 2.44
N ASP A 280 2.46 -19.94 1.83
CA ASP A 280 2.01 -20.46 0.53
C ASP A 280 2.95 -20.05 -0.62
N LEU A 281 3.40 -18.80 -0.65
CA LEU A 281 4.38 -18.31 -1.63
C LEU A 281 5.76 -18.92 -1.39
N LEU A 282 6.17 -19.11 -0.12
CA LEU A 282 7.41 -19.80 0.23
C LEU A 282 7.44 -21.23 -0.31
N GLU A 283 6.33 -21.97 -0.24
CA GLU A 283 6.25 -23.33 -0.80
C GLU A 283 6.39 -23.31 -2.31
N ILE A 284 5.68 -22.42 -3.02
CA ILE A 284 5.80 -22.28 -4.47
C ILE A 284 7.26 -21.94 -4.83
N ARG A 285 7.83 -20.89 -4.24
CA ARG A 285 9.22 -20.46 -4.44
C ARG A 285 10.20 -21.63 -4.27
N TRP A 286 10.15 -22.31 -3.14
CA TRP A 286 11.11 -23.38 -2.85
C TRP A 286 10.91 -24.60 -3.75
N ARG A 287 9.71 -24.85 -4.28
CA ARG A 287 9.45 -25.94 -5.23
C ARG A 287 9.99 -25.61 -6.62
N GLU A 288 9.74 -24.41 -7.14
CA GLU A 288 10.33 -23.91 -8.39
C GLU A 288 11.87 -23.95 -8.34
N LEU A 289 12.45 -23.46 -7.25
CA LEU A 289 13.89 -23.29 -7.12
C LEU A 289 14.63 -24.55 -6.62
N TYR A 290 13.92 -25.58 -6.14
CA TYR A 290 14.52 -26.78 -5.53
C TYR A 290 15.63 -27.44 -6.38
N PRO A 291 15.51 -27.56 -7.73
CA PRO A 291 16.54 -28.19 -8.54
C PRO A 291 17.85 -27.38 -8.58
N TYR A 292 17.76 -26.05 -8.56
CA TYR A 292 18.87 -25.14 -8.86
C TYR A 292 19.59 -24.62 -7.61
N VAL A 293 18.85 -24.49 -6.50
CA VAL A 293 19.38 -23.97 -5.23
C VAL A 293 20.21 -25.04 -4.50
N TRP A 294 21.40 -24.64 -4.05
CA TRP A 294 22.28 -25.43 -3.18
C TRP A 294 21.83 -25.37 -1.71
N LYS A 295 21.55 -24.16 -1.20
CA LYS A 295 21.00 -23.94 0.15
C LYS A 295 19.92 -22.86 0.15
N PHE A 296 18.81 -23.15 0.83
CA PHE A 296 17.79 -22.18 1.18
C PHE A 296 18.12 -21.60 2.55
N VAL A 297 18.39 -20.30 2.62
CA VAL A 297 18.87 -19.59 3.80
C VAL A 297 17.76 -18.66 4.30
N ILE A 298 17.08 -19.07 5.37
CA ILE A 298 15.88 -18.40 5.87
C ILE A 298 16.13 -17.83 7.27
N LEU A 299 15.95 -16.52 7.42
CA LEU A 299 16.00 -15.83 8.71
C LEU A 299 14.57 -15.47 9.12
N GLU A 300 14.08 -16.07 10.21
CA GLU A 300 12.79 -15.68 10.81
C GLU A 300 13.03 -14.73 11.99
N SER A 301 12.03 -13.90 12.34
CA SER A 301 12.09 -12.96 13.45
C SER A 301 10.90 -13.11 14.39
N HIS A 302 11.12 -12.94 15.71
CA HIS A 302 10.04 -12.83 16.71
C HIS A 302 9.30 -11.49 16.66
N THR A 303 9.75 -10.53 15.86
CA THR A 303 9.08 -9.24 15.64
C THR A 303 8.91 -8.92 14.16
N THR A 304 7.83 -8.22 13.83
CA THR A 304 7.62 -7.57 12.52
C THR A 304 8.66 -6.47 12.27
N PHE A 305 8.66 -5.90 11.07
CA PHE A 305 9.44 -4.70 10.75
C PHE A 305 9.05 -3.52 11.67
N THR A 306 7.75 -3.35 11.94
CA THR A 306 7.22 -2.37 12.90
C THR A 306 7.47 -2.69 14.39
N GLY A 307 8.18 -3.78 14.71
CA GLY A 307 8.47 -4.19 16.09
C GLY A 307 7.30 -4.81 16.85
N ILE A 308 6.22 -5.19 16.18
CA ILE A 308 5.09 -5.94 16.76
C ILE A 308 5.55 -7.40 16.97
N ARG A 309 5.21 -8.02 18.10
CA ARG A 309 5.56 -9.43 18.37
C ARG A 309 4.81 -10.36 17.42
N LYS A 310 5.52 -11.24 16.71
CA LYS A 310 4.96 -12.28 15.82
C LYS A 310 5.39 -13.70 16.24
N PRO A 311 4.57 -14.73 15.99
CA PRO A 311 5.00 -16.12 16.14
C PRO A 311 6.06 -16.50 15.09
N LEU A 312 6.80 -17.58 15.36
CA LEU A 312 7.68 -18.21 14.37
C LEU A 312 6.83 -19.11 13.46
N VAL A 313 6.33 -18.52 12.38
CA VAL A 313 5.40 -19.12 11.44
C VAL A 313 6.11 -20.18 10.59
N PHE A 314 7.37 -19.93 10.18
CA PHE A 314 8.15 -20.94 9.47
C PHE A 314 8.53 -22.09 10.40
N ASP A 315 9.10 -21.80 11.58
CA ASP A 315 9.57 -22.85 12.49
C ASP A 315 8.44 -23.81 12.91
N ALA A 316 7.26 -23.27 13.23
CA ALA A 316 6.06 -24.05 13.54
C ALA A 316 5.54 -24.92 12.37
N ASN A 317 5.92 -24.61 11.12
CA ASN A 317 5.44 -25.29 9.92
C ASN A 317 6.53 -26.06 9.16
N ARG A 318 7.71 -26.30 9.76
CA ARG A 318 8.86 -26.97 9.09
C ARG A 318 8.55 -28.32 8.46
N ALA A 319 7.54 -29.06 8.95
CA ALA A 319 7.08 -30.30 8.33
C ALA A 319 6.61 -30.11 6.88
N ARG A 320 5.99 -28.96 6.56
CA ARG A 320 5.55 -28.55 5.21
C ARG A 320 6.72 -28.46 4.21
N PHE A 321 7.91 -28.16 4.71
CA PHE A 321 9.15 -27.99 3.92
C PHE A 321 10.13 -29.15 4.09
N SER A 322 9.64 -30.31 4.57
CA SER A 322 10.45 -31.52 4.78
C SER A 322 11.22 -31.97 3.53
N PHE A 323 10.65 -31.76 2.34
CA PHE A 323 11.30 -32.02 1.05
C PHE A 323 12.62 -31.26 0.84
N ALA A 324 12.79 -30.10 1.49
CA ALA A 324 13.97 -29.26 1.40
C ALA A 324 14.89 -29.33 2.65
N LYS A 325 14.58 -30.17 3.64
CA LYS A 325 15.24 -30.21 4.96
C LYS A 325 16.78 -30.31 4.89
N ASN A 326 17.33 -31.01 3.90
CA ASN A 326 18.77 -31.15 3.66
C ASN A 326 19.43 -29.89 3.04
N LYS A 327 18.64 -29.05 2.34
CA LYS A 327 19.06 -27.78 1.74
C LYS A 327 18.76 -26.57 2.63
N THR A 328 17.85 -26.66 3.59
CA THR A 328 17.50 -25.53 4.47
C THR A 328 18.56 -25.23 5.53
N VAL A 329 18.90 -23.95 5.68
CA VAL A 329 19.61 -23.37 6.84
C VAL A 329 18.71 -22.29 7.43
N HIS A 330 18.25 -22.50 8.66
CA HIS A 330 17.30 -21.63 9.36
C HIS A 330 17.95 -21.06 10.63
N ASP A 331 17.68 -19.79 10.93
CA ASP A 331 18.00 -19.18 12.22
C ASP A 331 16.94 -18.14 12.62
N VAL A 332 16.85 -17.88 13.92
CA VAL A 332 15.83 -17.01 14.51
C VAL A 332 16.48 -15.75 15.07
N PHE A 333 16.07 -14.60 14.53
CA PHE A 333 16.41 -13.29 15.06
C PHE A 333 15.44 -12.91 16.20
N SER A 334 15.97 -12.66 17.40
CA SER A 334 15.15 -12.36 18.57
C SER A 334 14.30 -11.08 18.46
N GLY A 335 14.70 -10.16 17.58
CA GLY A 335 14.00 -8.88 17.39
C GLY A 335 14.12 -7.95 18.61
N LYS A 336 13.42 -6.82 18.54
CA LYS A 336 13.17 -5.92 19.67
C LYS A 336 11.74 -5.44 19.57
N VAL A 337 10.92 -5.77 20.59
CA VAL A 337 9.53 -5.32 20.62
C VAL A 337 9.51 -3.79 20.78
N ALA A 338 8.75 -3.10 19.95
CA ALA A 338 8.58 -1.66 20.05
C ALA A 338 7.79 -1.31 21.33
N SER A 339 8.33 -0.42 22.16
CA SER A 339 7.60 0.08 23.32
C SER A 339 6.52 1.08 22.87
N PRO A 340 5.33 1.11 23.49
CA PRO A 340 4.31 2.11 23.19
C PRO A 340 4.88 3.53 23.27
N GLY A 341 4.65 4.34 22.23
CA GLY A 341 5.19 5.71 22.12
C GLY A 341 6.68 5.82 21.75
N SER A 342 7.41 4.72 21.57
CA SER A 342 8.81 4.78 21.12
C SER A 342 8.90 5.16 19.64
N HIS A 343 9.55 6.29 19.34
CA HIS A 343 9.76 6.79 17.98
C HIS A 343 11.04 6.20 17.35
N ARG A 344 11.29 4.90 17.55
CA ARG A 344 12.44 4.23 16.92
C ARG A 344 12.19 4.04 15.44
N ASN A 345 13.22 4.26 14.62
CA ASN A 345 13.13 4.06 13.19
C ASN A 345 13.03 2.55 12.89
N PRO A 346 11.95 2.06 12.24
CA PRO A 346 11.83 0.64 11.88
C PRO A 346 12.97 0.13 10.99
N PHE A 347 13.55 0.99 10.15
CA PHE A 347 14.72 0.66 9.32
C PHE A 347 15.97 0.26 10.15
N ASP A 348 16.07 0.68 11.42
CA ASP A 348 17.15 0.24 12.33
C ASP A 348 17.05 -1.26 12.63
N LEU A 349 15.82 -1.77 12.75
CA LEU A 349 15.54 -3.19 13.03
C LEU A 349 15.80 -4.05 11.79
N GLU A 350 15.40 -3.57 10.62
CA GLU A 350 15.72 -4.16 9.32
C GLU A 350 17.25 -4.27 9.13
N SER A 351 18.00 -3.19 9.38
CA SER A 351 19.47 -3.20 9.32
C SER A 351 20.09 -4.29 10.22
N GLN A 352 19.58 -4.45 11.46
CA GLN A 352 20.02 -5.53 12.35
C GLN A 352 19.68 -6.94 11.80
N GLN A 353 18.51 -7.12 11.17
CA GLN A 353 18.15 -8.38 10.50
C GLN A 353 19.06 -8.67 9.30
N ARG A 354 19.42 -7.66 8.49
CA ARG A 354 20.39 -7.81 7.40
C ARG A 354 21.78 -8.23 7.90
N VAL A 355 22.24 -7.67 9.02
CA VAL A 355 23.49 -8.10 9.68
C VAL A 355 23.39 -9.57 10.17
N ALA A 356 22.26 -9.97 10.73
CA ALA A 356 22.01 -11.36 11.12
C ALA A 356 22.00 -12.32 9.91
N MET A 357 21.35 -11.94 8.81
CA MET A 357 21.36 -12.70 7.55
C MET A 357 22.77 -12.90 7.01
N ASN A 358 23.62 -11.86 7.01
CA ASN A 358 25.03 -12.00 6.62
C ASN A 358 25.82 -13.00 7.49
N ARG A 359 25.48 -13.13 8.78
CA ARG A 359 26.07 -14.15 9.68
C ARG A 359 25.49 -15.54 9.43
N LEU A 360 24.22 -15.65 9.02
CA LEU A 360 23.57 -16.90 8.65
C LEU A 360 24.13 -17.46 7.34
N LEU A 361 24.32 -16.60 6.33
CA LEU A 361 24.94 -16.94 5.05
C LEU A 361 26.33 -17.56 5.23
N ARG A 362 27.20 -16.96 6.05
CA ARG A 362 28.51 -17.53 6.37
C ARG A 362 28.42 -18.89 7.07
N ARG A 363 27.47 -19.07 8.00
CA ARG A 363 27.20 -20.38 8.63
C ARG A 363 26.61 -21.41 7.66
N ALA A 364 25.93 -20.98 6.60
CA ALA A 364 25.42 -21.85 5.53
C ALA A 364 26.54 -22.36 4.59
N GLY A 365 27.77 -21.84 4.71
CA GLY A 365 28.92 -22.28 3.91
C GLY A 365 29.04 -21.62 2.54
N ILE A 366 28.49 -20.41 2.37
CA ILE A 366 28.70 -19.60 1.15
C ILE A 366 30.18 -19.20 1.01
N SER A 367 30.68 -19.17 -0.21
CA SER A 367 32.08 -18.96 -0.58
C SER A 367 32.18 -18.01 -1.77
N ASN A 368 33.36 -17.43 -2.00
CA ASN A 368 33.59 -16.54 -3.13
C ASN A 368 33.30 -17.27 -4.46
N GLY A 369 32.57 -16.63 -5.37
CA GLY A 369 32.17 -17.19 -6.65
C GLY A 369 30.82 -17.94 -6.66
N ASP A 370 30.23 -18.23 -5.50
CA ASP A 370 28.84 -18.70 -5.42
C ASP A 370 27.86 -17.62 -5.87
N LEU A 371 26.64 -18.00 -6.26
CA LEU A 371 25.55 -17.05 -6.49
C LEU A 371 24.71 -16.88 -5.22
N LEU A 372 24.39 -15.63 -4.89
CA LEU A 372 23.51 -15.26 -3.80
C LEU A 372 22.29 -14.52 -4.36
N ILE A 373 21.12 -15.15 -4.26
CA ILE A 373 19.84 -14.50 -4.50
C ILE A 373 19.45 -13.75 -3.22
N MET A 374 19.18 -12.46 -3.34
CA MET A 374 18.64 -11.62 -2.28
C MET A 374 17.25 -11.14 -2.73
N SER A 375 16.19 -11.55 -2.02
CA SER A 375 14.84 -11.08 -2.33
C SER A 375 13.91 -11.20 -1.12
N ASP A 376 12.72 -10.63 -1.24
CA ASP A 376 11.60 -10.96 -0.36
C ASP A 376 10.95 -12.31 -0.77
N THR A 377 10.07 -12.84 0.08
CA THR A 377 9.47 -14.17 -0.12
C THR A 377 8.48 -14.20 -1.29
N ASP A 378 7.82 -13.07 -1.55
CA ASP A 378 6.85 -12.86 -2.62
C ASP A 378 7.48 -12.53 -3.99
N GLU A 379 8.79 -12.34 -4.07
CA GLU A 379 9.57 -12.06 -5.29
C GLU A 379 10.28 -13.34 -5.79
N ILE A 380 9.58 -14.21 -6.51
CA ILE A 380 10.02 -15.54 -6.96
C ILE A 380 10.82 -15.41 -8.28
N PRO A 381 12.15 -15.66 -8.29
CA PRO A 381 12.92 -15.74 -9.54
C PRO A 381 12.48 -16.93 -10.40
N SER A 382 12.59 -16.81 -11.72
CA SER A 382 12.24 -17.90 -12.61
C SER A 382 13.30 -19.03 -12.56
N PRO A 383 12.89 -20.31 -12.68
CA PRO A 383 13.80 -21.44 -12.82
C PRO A 383 14.86 -21.26 -13.91
N HIS A 384 14.47 -20.69 -15.04
CA HIS A 384 15.34 -20.54 -16.20
C HIS A 384 16.36 -19.40 -16.04
N THR A 385 15.99 -18.28 -15.39
CA THR A 385 16.95 -17.22 -15.02
C THR A 385 18.02 -17.76 -14.06
N VAL A 386 17.61 -18.49 -13.01
CA VAL A 386 18.57 -19.04 -12.04
C VAL A 386 19.49 -20.07 -12.72
N LYS A 387 18.95 -20.93 -13.59
CA LYS A 387 19.74 -21.90 -14.37
C LYS A 387 20.74 -21.21 -15.30
N LEU A 388 20.36 -20.14 -15.97
CA LEU A 388 21.24 -19.39 -16.89
C LEU A 388 22.43 -18.79 -16.13
N LEU A 389 22.17 -18.01 -15.08
CA LEU A 389 23.22 -17.37 -14.27
C LEU A 389 24.15 -18.40 -13.59
N GLN A 390 23.60 -19.56 -13.23
CA GLN A 390 24.35 -20.69 -12.66
C GLN A 390 25.37 -21.29 -13.63
N TRP A 391 25.06 -21.36 -14.92
CA TRP A 391 25.87 -22.05 -15.94
C TRP A 391 26.72 -21.14 -16.83
N CYS A 392 26.37 -19.87 -17.00
CA CYS A 392 27.14 -18.93 -17.81
C CYS A 392 28.23 -18.24 -16.98
N ASP A 393 29.45 -18.12 -17.49
CA ASP A 393 30.47 -17.25 -16.91
C ASP A 393 30.36 -15.81 -17.42
N GLU A 394 31.21 -14.90 -16.94
CA GLU A 394 31.27 -13.49 -17.39
C GLU A 394 29.95 -12.70 -17.19
N VAL A 395 28.97 -13.29 -16.51
CA VAL A 395 27.76 -12.62 -16.02
C VAL A 395 28.13 -11.45 -15.11
N PRO A 396 27.38 -10.34 -15.13
CA PRO A 396 27.62 -9.22 -14.22
C PRO A 396 27.65 -9.64 -12.76
N SER A 397 28.60 -9.08 -12.00
CA SER A 397 28.81 -9.43 -10.58
C SER A 397 27.60 -9.12 -9.69
N ILE A 398 26.75 -8.19 -10.11
CA ILE A 398 25.47 -7.86 -9.51
C ILE A 398 24.48 -7.58 -10.64
N VAL A 399 23.29 -8.16 -10.56
CA VAL A 399 22.17 -7.87 -11.47
C VAL A 399 20.85 -7.84 -10.70
N HIS A 400 20.01 -6.84 -10.94
CA HIS A 400 18.62 -6.81 -10.46
C HIS A 400 17.74 -7.68 -11.34
N LEU A 401 16.65 -8.22 -10.82
CA LEU A 401 15.70 -9.05 -11.55
C LEU A 401 14.43 -8.24 -11.84
N GLU A 402 14.07 -8.07 -13.11
CA GLU A 402 12.80 -7.44 -13.50
C GLU A 402 11.67 -8.46 -13.31
N MET A 403 10.90 -8.31 -12.23
CA MET A 403 9.83 -9.24 -11.87
C MET A 403 8.49 -8.74 -12.42
N ARG A 404 7.71 -9.66 -13.03
CA ARG A 404 6.31 -9.44 -13.35
C ARG A 404 5.54 -9.16 -12.06
N ASN A 405 5.00 -7.96 -11.90
CA ASN A 405 4.38 -7.49 -10.67
C ASN A 405 2.88 -7.81 -10.65
N TYR A 406 2.42 -8.45 -9.58
CA TYR A 406 1.03 -8.85 -9.35
C TYR A 406 0.57 -8.43 -7.95
N MET A 407 -0.74 -8.26 -7.79
CA MET A 407 -1.35 -7.81 -6.55
C MET A 407 -2.49 -8.75 -6.12
N TYR A 408 -2.53 -9.16 -4.85
CA TYR A 408 -3.54 -10.03 -4.23
C TYR A 408 -3.63 -11.48 -4.75
N SER A 409 -3.34 -11.71 -6.03
CA SER A 409 -3.22 -13.00 -6.73
C SER A 409 -2.62 -12.79 -8.14
N PHE A 410 -2.30 -13.86 -8.86
CA PHE A 410 -1.87 -13.76 -10.26
C PHE A 410 -3.00 -13.35 -11.24
N GLU A 411 -4.23 -13.18 -10.75
CA GLU A 411 -5.34 -12.60 -11.50
C GLU A 411 -5.14 -11.09 -11.79
N PHE A 412 -4.35 -10.35 -11.00
CA PHE A 412 -4.20 -8.90 -11.15
C PHE A 412 -2.74 -8.52 -11.49
N PRO A 413 -2.33 -8.62 -12.77
CA PRO A 413 -1.04 -8.10 -13.22
C PRO A 413 -1.04 -6.57 -13.18
N VAL A 414 0.05 -5.99 -12.69
CA VAL A 414 0.24 -4.54 -12.55
C VAL A 414 1.14 -4.03 -13.67
N ASP A 415 2.42 -4.42 -13.65
CA ASP A 415 3.48 -3.97 -14.57
C ASP A 415 4.77 -4.78 -14.36
N TYR A 416 5.90 -4.25 -14.83
CA TYR A 416 7.26 -4.77 -14.60
C TYR A 416 8.07 -3.86 -13.65
N SER A 417 7.41 -3.15 -12.73
CA SER A 417 8.06 -2.16 -11.85
C SER A 417 8.78 -2.76 -10.64
N SER A 418 8.69 -4.08 -10.41
CA SER A 418 9.37 -4.74 -9.30
C SER A 418 10.78 -5.16 -9.72
N TRP A 419 11.78 -4.59 -9.04
CA TRP A 419 13.20 -4.72 -9.40
C TRP A 419 14.12 -5.04 -8.21
N ARG A 420 13.64 -5.07 -6.96
CA ARG A 420 14.52 -5.06 -5.77
C ARG A 420 15.28 -6.36 -5.59
N ALA A 421 14.68 -7.48 -5.97
CA ALA A 421 15.32 -8.79 -6.00
C ALA A 421 16.58 -8.74 -6.87
N SER A 422 17.69 -9.27 -6.36
CA SER A 422 18.97 -9.27 -7.08
C SER A 422 19.71 -10.60 -6.95
N VAL A 423 20.58 -10.86 -7.93
CA VAL A 423 21.56 -11.94 -7.86
C VAL A 423 22.95 -11.32 -7.82
N HIS A 424 23.75 -11.77 -6.86
CA HIS A 424 25.13 -11.34 -6.67
C HIS A 424 26.05 -12.54 -6.85
N ILE A 425 27.17 -12.37 -7.56
CA ILE A 425 28.34 -13.22 -7.35
C ILE A 425 28.88 -12.88 -5.95
N TYR A 426 28.98 -13.87 -5.09
CA TYR A 426 29.44 -13.69 -3.73
C TYR A 426 30.94 -13.41 -3.69
N GLY A 427 31.34 -12.43 -2.87
CA GLY A 427 32.70 -12.00 -2.68
C GLY A 427 32.90 -11.34 -1.31
N PRO A 428 34.12 -10.89 -0.99
CA PRO A 428 34.46 -10.39 0.36
C PRO A 428 33.65 -9.16 0.80
N TYR A 429 33.16 -8.36 -0.15
CA TYR A 429 32.36 -7.15 0.10
C TYR A 429 30.84 -7.37 -0.09
N THR A 430 30.40 -8.60 -0.36
CA THR A 430 28.98 -8.89 -0.61
C THR A 430 28.20 -8.90 0.72
N HIS A 431 27.22 -7.99 0.80
CA HIS A 431 26.32 -7.84 1.95
C HIS A 431 24.86 -7.95 1.53
N TYR A 432 24.06 -8.68 2.32
CA TYR A 432 22.61 -8.82 2.10
C TYR A 432 21.89 -7.46 2.08
N ARG A 433 21.33 -7.07 0.93
CA ARG A 433 20.64 -5.80 0.68
C ARG A 433 19.38 -6.04 -0.16
N HIS A 434 18.40 -5.14 -0.05
CA HIS A 434 17.14 -5.15 -0.82
C HIS A 434 16.83 -3.75 -1.37
N SER A 435 17.88 -3.15 -1.92
CA SER A 435 17.90 -1.80 -2.46
C SER A 435 18.86 -1.77 -3.64
N ARG A 436 18.82 -0.71 -4.45
CA ARG A 436 19.58 -0.67 -5.71
C ARG A 436 21.08 -0.75 -5.46
N GLN A 437 21.70 -1.80 -6.00
CA GLN A 437 23.15 -2.06 -5.95
C GLN A 437 23.86 -1.87 -7.30
N THR A 438 23.12 -1.79 -8.40
CA THR A 438 23.66 -1.58 -9.76
C THR A 438 22.60 -0.89 -10.63
N ASN A 439 22.98 -0.49 -11.84
CA ASN A 439 22.06 -0.02 -12.87
C ASN A 439 21.64 -1.12 -13.85
N LEU A 440 22.18 -2.33 -13.73
CA LEU A 440 21.82 -3.47 -14.57
C LEU A 440 20.59 -4.18 -14.02
N ILE A 441 19.60 -4.43 -14.89
CA ILE A 441 18.43 -5.27 -14.59
C ILE A 441 18.26 -6.32 -15.69
N PHE A 442 17.96 -7.55 -15.30
CA PHE A 442 17.70 -8.66 -16.20
C PHE A 442 16.19 -8.74 -16.48
N SER A 443 15.81 -8.59 -17.75
CA SER A 443 14.40 -8.51 -18.17
C SER A 443 13.65 -9.81 -17.90
N ASP A 444 12.36 -9.70 -17.52
CA ASP A 444 11.44 -10.84 -17.36
C ASP A 444 12.04 -12.04 -16.58
N ALA A 445 12.49 -11.78 -15.35
CA ALA A 445 13.33 -12.67 -14.57
C ALA A 445 12.58 -13.45 -13.46
N GLY A 446 11.24 -13.34 -13.42
CA GLY A 446 10.39 -13.99 -12.42
C GLY A 446 9.12 -13.20 -12.11
N TRP A 447 8.57 -13.43 -10.93
CA TRP A 447 7.27 -12.90 -10.50
C TRP A 447 7.35 -12.26 -9.11
N HIS A 448 6.64 -11.16 -8.91
CA HIS A 448 6.42 -10.55 -7.61
C HIS A 448 4.92 -10.52 -7.31
N CYS A 449 4.47 -11.17 -6.22
CA CYS A 449 3.04 -11.30 -5.89
C CYS A 449 2.74 -10.64 -4.53
N SER A 450 2.57 -9.32 -4.55
CA SER A 450 2.33 -8.54 -3.33
C SER A 450 0.93 -8.82 -2.75
N PHE A 451 0.83 -8.92 -1.43
CA PHE A 451 -0.40 -9.26 -0.70
C PHE A 451 -1.08 -10.59 -1.14
N CYS A 452 -0.34 -11.52 -1.75
CA CYS A 452 -0.89 -12.78 -2.26
C CYS A 452 -1.08 -13.86 -1.16
N PHE A 453 -2.04 -13.64 -0.26
CA PHE A 453 -2.35 -14.52 0.87
C PHE A 453 -3.62 -15.36 0.70
N ARG A 454 -3.69 -16.48 1.43
CA ARG A 454 -4.87 -17.37 1.50
C ARG A 454 -5.97 -16.84 2.41
N ASN A 455 -5.61 -16.33 3.58
CA ASN A 455 -6.58 -15.89 4.59
C ASN A 455 -6.69 -14.38 4.63
N ILE A 456 -7.88 -13.86 4.92
CA ILE A 456 -8.13 -12.41 4.98
C ILE A 456 -7.38 -11.74 6.14
N GLN A 457 -7.10 -12.48 7.22
CA GLN A 457 -6.30 -12.01 8.36
C GLN A 457 -4.87 -11.62 7.96
N ASP A 458 -4.24 -12.35 7.03
CA ASP A 458 -2.86 -12.14 6.64
C ASP A 458 -2.66 -10.81 5.89
N PHE A 459 -3.68 -10.34 5.17
CA PHE A 459 -3.70 -9.00 4.56
C PHE A 459 -3.63 -7.91 5.63
N ALA A 460 -4.55 -7.93 6.61
CA ALA A 460 -4.58 -6.96 7.70
C ALA A 460 -3.31 -7.02 8.57
N PHE A 461 -2.74 -8.22 8.74
CA PHE A 461 -1.42 -8.38 9.38
C PHE A 461 -0.31 -7.69 8.56
N LYS A 462 -0.14 -8.01 7.26
CA LYS A 462 0.90 -7.36 6.43
C LYS A 462 0.73 -5.84 6.39
N MET A 463 -0.51 -5.35 6.26
CA MET A 463 -0.83 -3.90 6.30
C MET A 463 -0.35 -3.20 7.60
N THR A 464 -0.26 -3.90 8.73
CA THR A 464 0.22 -3.31 10.02
C THR A 464 1.65 -3.70 10.38
N ALA A 465 2.22 -4.71 9.72
CA ALA A 465 3.51 -5.31 10.06
C ALA A 465 4.69 -4.77 9.23
N TYR A 466 4.45 -4.30 8.00
CA TYR A 466 5.49 -3.99 7.00
C TYR A 466 5.93 -2.52 6.96
N SER A 467 6.81 -2.19 5.99
CA SER A 467 7.46 -0.89 5.85
C SER A 467 6.54 0.30 5.66
N HIS A 468 5.32 0.09 5.16
CA HIS A 468 4.34 1.16 4.96
C HIS A 468 3.08 1.01 5.83
N ALA A 469 3.25 0.53 7.08
CA ALA A 469 2.15 0.45 8.04
C ALA A 469 1.53 1.83 8.39
N ASP A 470 2.25 2.93 8.13
CA ASP A 470 1.75 4.30 8.23
C ASP A 470 0.60 4.63 7.26
N ARG A 471 0.43 3.82 6.20
CA ARG A 471 -0.71 3.92 5.27
C ARG A 471 -2.03 3.49 5.91
N VAL A 472 -2.02 2.75 7.01
CA VAL A 472 -3.22 2.40 7.79
C VAL A 472 -3.67 3.57 8.66
N ARG A 473 -4.34 4.54 8.03
CA ARG A 473 -4.74 5.81 8.67
C ARG A 473 -5.98 5.73 9.55
N ARG A 474 -6.82 4.70 9.34
CA ARG A 474 -8.10 4.50 10.00
C ARG A 474 -8.31 3.02 10.30
N ARG A 475 -9.16 2.71 11.29
CA ARG A 475 -9.43 1.31 11.71
C ARG A 475 -10.28 0.53 10.70
N ASP A 476 -11.10 1.21 9.90
CA ASP A 476 -11.91 0.63 8.82
C ASP A 476 -11.05 -0.03 7.73
N PHE A 477 -9.81 0.43 7.51
CA PHE A 477 -8.88 -0.18 6.57
C PHE A 477 -8.56 -1.64 6.90
N LEU A 478 -8.64 -2.02 8.18
CA LEU A 478 -8.41 -3.37 8.67
C LEU A 478 -9.70 -4.23 8.71
N ASN A 479 -10.84 -3.69 8.27
CA ASN A 479 -12.10 -4.42 8.20
C ASN A 479 -12.03 -5.51 7.11
N TYR A 480 -12.19 -6.78 7.50
CA TYR A 480 -12.05 -7.91 6.57
C TYR A 480 -13.06 -7.90 5.42
N ALA A 481 -14.28 -7.38 5.61
CA ALA A 481 -15.26 -7.27 4.52
C ALA A 481 -14.87 -6.17 3.52
N ARG A 482 -14.32 -5.04 3.98
CA ARG A 482 -13.73 -4.00 3.12
C ARG A 482 -12.56 -4.57 2.32
N ILE A 483 -11.58 -5.18 3.00
CA ILE A 483 -10.41 -5.80 2.35
C ILE A 483 -10.88 -6.82 1.30
N GLN A 484 -11.78 -7.75 1.66
CA GLN A 484 -12.28 -8.78 0.76
C GLN A 484 -12.94 -8.20 -0.50
N LYS A 485 -13.70 -7.11 -0.36
CA LYS A 485 -14.30 -6.40 -1.48
C LYS A 485 -13.21 -5.81 -2.40
N LEU A 486 -12.29 -5.02 -1.86
CA LEU A 486 -11.25 -4.34 -2.64
C LEU A 486 -10.33 -5.32 -3.38
N ILE A 487 -9.86 -6.38 -2.73
CA ILE A 487 -8.97 -7.37 -3.36
C ILE A 487 -9.65 -8.19 -4.46
N CYS A 488 -10.98 -8.34 -4.40
CA CYS A 488 -11.76 -8.93 -5.48
C CYS A 488 -12.00 -7.94 -6.62
N GLN A 489 -12.12 -6.64 -6.34
CA GLN A 489 -12.29 -5.62 -7.38
C GLN A 489 -10.98 -5.26 -8.08
N GLY A 490 -9.83 -5.46 -7.42
CA GLY A 490 -8.52 -4.98 -7.88
C GLY A 490 -8.20 -3.56 -7.40
N ASP A 491 -8.94 -3.04 -6.43
CA ASP A 491 -8.78 -1.69 -5.90
C ASP A 491 -7.63 -1.59 -4.88
N ASP A 492 -7.07 -0.39 -4.66
CA ASP A 492 -6.00 -0.15 -3.68
C ASP A 492 -6.52 -0.29 -2.23
N LEU A 493 -5.79 -1.06 -1.40
CA LEU A 493 -6.17 -1.31 0.00
C LEU A 493 -6.18 -0.05 0.88
N PHE A 494 -5.43 1.00 0.52
CA PHE A 494 -5.18 2.19 1.32
C PHE A 494 -5.93 3.43 0.80
N ASP A 495 -6.84 3.27 -0.17
CA ASP A 495 -7.53 4.34 -0.91
C ASP A 495 -6.58 5.38 -1.55
N MET A 496 -5.36 4.97 -1.90
CA MET A 496 -4.30 5.82 -2.45
C MET A 496 -4.36 5.94 -3.99
N LEU A 497 -3.72 6.98 -4.53
CA LEU A 497 -3.45 7.09 -5.96
C LEU A 497 -2.12 6.38 -6.30
N PRO A 498 -1.91 5.95 -7.56
CA PRO A 498 -0.63 5.39 -8.01
C PRO A 498 0.57 6.32 -7.74
N GLU A 499 1.73 5.72 -7.48
CA GLU A 499 2.98 6.44 -7.18
C GLU A 499 3.82 6.71 -8.42
N GLU A 500 3.27 7.52 -9.33
CA GLU A 500 3.86 7.76 -10.64
C GLU A 500 4.51 9.14 -10.79
N TYR A 501 5.54 9.19 -11.65
CA TYR A 501 6.35 10.38 -11.92
C TYR A 501 5.88 11.19 -13.15
N THR A 502 4.90 10.68 -13.91
CA THR A 502 4.28 11.38 -15.04
C THR A 502 2.76 11.34 -14.92
N PHE A 503 2.08 12.40 -15.37
CA PHE A 503 0.61 12.39 -15.41
C PHE A 503 0.06 11.30 -16.33
N GLN A 504 0.78 10.93 -17.40
CA GLN A 504 0.38 9.88 -18.32
C GLN A 504 0.33 8.51 -17.64
N GLU A 505 1.39 8.11 -16.93
CA GLU A 505 1.40 6.83 -16.20
C GLU A 505 0.47 6.86 -14.97
N LEU A 506 0.37 8.01 -14.28
CA LEU A 506 -0.60 8.21 -13.19
C LEU A 506 -2.04 7.92 -13.66
N ILE A 507 -2.46 8.54 -14.77
CA ILE A 507 -3.82 8.37 -15.33
C ILE A 507 -4.02 6.93 -15.82
N LYS A 508 -3.02 6.36 -16.50
CA LYS A 508 -3.05 4.98 -17.03
C LYS A 508 -3.20 3.91 -15.93
N LYS A 509 -2.62 4.14 -14.75
CA LYS A 509 -2.74 3.23 -13.58
C LYS A 509 -3.84 3.63 -12.59
N MET A 510 -4.62 4.67 -12.88
CA MET A 510 -5.67 5.15 -11.98
C MET A 510 -6.92 4.27 -12.07
N GLY A 511 -7.36 3.73 -10.94
CA GLY A 511 -8.53 2.87 -10.83
C GLY A 511 -8.15 1.46 -10.38
N SER A 512 -9.06 0.50 -10.62
CA SER A 512 -8.85 -0.91 -10.29
C SER A 512 -7.84 -1.55 -11.24
N ILE A 513 -6.97 -2.42 -10.71
CA ILE A 513 -6.04 -3.22 -11.51
C ILE A 513 -6.84 -4.17 -12.41
N PRO A 514 -6.58 -4.22 -13.74
CA PRO A 514 -7.33 -5.08 -14.65
C PRO A 514 -7.11 -6.56 -14.34
N ARG A 515 -8.17 -7.36 -14.45
CA ARG A 515 -8.11 -8.82 -14.27
C ARG A 515 -7.57 -9.51 -15.52
N SER A 516 -6.63 -10.43 -15.33
CA SER A 516 -6.17 -11.40 -16.31
C SER A 516 -6.97 -12.70 -16.19
N SER A 517 -7.52 -13.18 -17.31
CA SER A 517 -8.01 -14.55 -17.46
C SER A 517 -6.89 -15.55 -17.79
N SER A 518 -5.68 -15.08 -18.09
CA SER A 518 -4.52 -15.90 -18.44
C SER A 518 -3.74 -16.35 -17.20
N ALA A 519 -3.44 -17.64 -17.15
CA ALA A 519 -2.50 -18.26 -16.22
C ALA A 519 -1.21 -18.75 -16.93
N VAL A 520 -0.96 -18.30 -18.16
CA VAL A 520 0.22 -18.69 -18.96
C VAL A 520 1.47 -17.98 -18.42
N HIS A 521 2.61 -18.69 -18.39
CA HIS A 521 3.88 -18.24 -17.81
C HIS A 521 3.78 -17.87 -16.32
N LEU A 522 2.92 -18.53 -15.55
CA LEU A 522 2.96 -18.54 -14.09
C LEU A 522 3.88 -19.69 -13.59
N PRO A 523 4.26 -19.73 -12.29
CA PRO A 523 5.06 -20.82 -11.74
C PRO A 523 4.47 -22.21 -12.02
N ALA A 524 5.30 -23.17 -12.46
CA ALA A 524 4.82 -24.50 -12.85
C ALA A 524 4.15 -25.24 -11.69
N TYR A 525 4.76 -25.24 -10.51
CA TYR A 525 4.24 -25.88 -9.31
C TYR A 525 2.91 -25.26 -8.85
N LEU A 526 2.68 -23.97 -9.09
CA LEU A 526 1.40 -23.32 -8.83
C LEU A 526 0.30 -23.92 -9.70
N ILE A 527 0.57 -24.14 -11.00
CA ILE A 527 -0.38 -24.70 -11.96
C ILE A 527 -0.61 -26.20 -11.72
N GLU A 528 0.45 -26.96 -11.47
CA GLU A 528 0.38 -28.38 -11.09
C GLU A 528 -0.45 -28.61 -9.82
N ASN A 529 -0.47 -27.64 -8.90
CA ASN A 529 -1.18 -27.70 -7.63
C ASN A 529 -2.33 -26.68 -7.56
N ALA A 530 -2.98 -26.40 -8.71
CA ALA A 530 -3.99 -25.36 -8.86
C ALA A 530 -5.15 -25.45 -7.84
N ASP A 531 -5.58 -26.66 -7.45
CA ASP A 531 -6.64 -26.84 -6.44
C ASP A 531 -6.21 -26.31 -5.05
N LYS A 532 -4.97 -26.62 -4.64
CA LYS A 532 -4.40 -26.18 -3.36
C LYS A 532 -4.20 -24.67 -3.33
N PHE A 533 -3.82 -24.08 -4.46
CA PHE A 533 -3.49 -22.66 -4.60
C PHE A 533 -4.56 -21.87 -5.38
N ARG A 534 -5.80 -22.37 -5.45
CA ARG A 534 -6.89 -21.82 -6.26
C ARG A 534 -7.13 -20.33 -6.03
N PHE A 535 -6.86 -19.86 -4.82
CA PHE A 535 -6.98 -18.47 -4.37
C PHE A 535 -6.00 -17.50 -5.06
N LEU A 536 -4.89 -18.01 -5.61
CA LEU A 536 -3.88 -17.25 -6.37
C LEU A 536 -4.17 -17.20 -7.88
N LEU A 537 -5.18 -17.93 -8.36
CA LEU A 537 -5.49 -18.09 -9.79
C LEU A 537 -6.81 -17.41 -10.17
N PRO A 538 -7.03 -17.04 -11.46
CA PRO A 538 -8.19 -16.27 -11.90
C PRO A 538 -9.55 -16.81 -11.42
N GLY A 539 -10.41 -15.93 -10.89
CA GLY A 539 -11.67 -16.28 -10.23
C GLY A 539 -11.53 -16.77 -8.78
N GLY A 540 -10.32 -16.74 -8.22
CA GLY A 540 -9.99 -17.23 -6.89
C GLY A 540 -10.08 -16.19 -5.77
N CYS A 541 -10.59 -14.97 -6.01
CA CYS A 541 -10.38 -13.82 -5.13
C CYS A 541 -10.98 -13.91 -3.70
N VAL A 542 -11.93 -14.82 -3.45
CA VAL A 542 -12.50 -15.02 -2.11
C VAL A 542 -11.47 -15.67 -1.18
N ARG A 543 -11.32 -15.13 0.04
CA ARG A 543 -10.35 -15.57 1.05
C ARG A 543 -11.07 -16.20 2.22
N THR A 544 -10.48 -17.25 2.78
CA THR A 544 -10.99 -17.87 4.00
C THR A 544 -10.72 -16.97 5.21
N SER A 545 -11.58 -17.03 6.22
CA SER A 545 -11.24 -16.54 7.55
C SER A 545 -10.73 -17.73 8.38
N ALA A 546 -9.73 -17.52 9.24
CA ALA A 546 -9.29 -18.57 10.17
C ALA A 546 -10.42 -19.07 11.09
N ASN A 547 -11.42 -18.22 11.36
CA ASN A 547 -12.61 -18.55 12.17
C ASN A 547 -13.69 -19.36 11.42
N SER A 548 -13.55 -19.56 10.10
CA SER A 548 -14.47 -20.35 9.28
C SER A 548 -14.00 -21.80 9.04
N ILE A 549 -13.01 -22.28 9.80
CA ILE A 549 -12.69 -23.71 9.88
C ILE A 549 -13.72 -24.38 10.81
N PRO A 550 -14.56 -25.31 10.33
CA PRO A 550 -15.44 -26.07 11.21
C PRO A 550 -14.59 -27.02 12.05
N GLY A 551 -14.41 -26.72 13.35
CA GLY A 551 -13.68 -27.62 14.25
C GLY A 551 -13.00 -26.99 15.47
N LEU A 552 -12.71 -25.69 15.48
CA LEU A 552 -12.15 -25.01 16.67
C LEU A 552 -13.19 -24.13 17.38
N ASN A 553 -14.18 -24.78 18.00
CA ASN A 553 -14.89 -24.17 19.12
C ASN A 553 -13.92 -24.05 20.30
N ARG A 554 -13.43 -22.84 20.58
CA ARG A 554 -12.87 -22.54 21.89
C ARG A 554 -14.00 -22.50 22.91
N GLN A 555 -14.00 -23.46 23.83
CA GLN A 555 -14.72 -23.34 25.10
C GLN A 555 -14.00 -22.30 26.00
N PRO A 556 -14.72 -21.73 26.99
CA PRO A 556 -14.62 -20.30 27.32
C PRO A 556 -13.34 -19.88 28.06
#